data_AF-A0A328W4Q1-F1
#
_entry.id   AF-A0A328W4Q1-F1
#
_cell.length_a   1.000
_cell.length_b   1.000
_cell.length_c   1.000
_cell.angle_alpha   90.00
_cell.angle_beta   90.00
_cell.angle_gamma   90.00
#
_symmetry.space_group_name_H-M   'P 1'
#
loop_
_entity.id
_entity.type
_entity.pdbx_description
1 polymer ?
#
loop_
_entity_poly.entity_id
_entity_poly.type
_entity_poly.pdbx_seq_one_letter_code
_entity_poly.pdbx_strand_id
1 'polypeptide(L)'
;MWSIFRLNGPVSAGIAAGILLGLFLRVIEHITTLKVYTLLLNVDYVPVLKELKLPELIEFALHLVISVLLSILLAIFLKSKNWPRGRSLSWVSLVCLAVGLLLYPTTVLSNRTPELTDLNALLFWLAGHLLYGIALGWLLTGSREASA
;
A
#
# COMPACT_ATOMS: atom_id res chain seq x y z
N MET A 1 -27.46 -0.26 -16.87
CA MET A 1 -26.59 -1.18 -17.64
C MET A 1 -25.19 -1.14 -17.01
N TRP A 2 -24.96 -2.05 -16.05
CA TRP A 2 -23.72 -2.10 -15.26
C TRP A 2 -22.64 -2.74 -16.14
N SER A 3 -21.85 -1.90 -16.81
CA SER A 3 -20.71 -2.36 -17.61
C SER A 3 -19.78 -3.16 -16.70
N ILE A 4 -19.58 -4.44 -17.05
CA ILE A 4 -18.69 -5.38 -16.36
C ILE A 4 -17.34 -4.68 -16.16
N PHE A 5 -17.01 -4.38 -14.91
CA PHE A 5 -15.76 -3.75 -14.53
C PHE A 5 -14.58 -4.56 -15.09
N ARG A 6 -13.76 -3.95 -15.95
CA ARG A 6 -12.46 -4.53 -16.30
C ARG A 6 -11.52 -4.36 -15.09
N LEU A 7 -11.61 -5.28 -14.13
CA LEU A 7 -10.82 -5.26 -12.90
C LEU A 7 -9.34 -5.62 -13.12
N ASN A 8 -8.99 -6.18 -14.28
CA ASN A 8 -7.63 -6.63 -14.58
C ASN A 8 -6.58 -5.52 -14.42
N GLY A 9 -6.90 -4.28 -14.83
CA GLY A 9 -5.98 -3.14 -14.72
C GLY A 9 -5.71 -2.71 -13.27
N PRO A 10 -6.74 -2.42 -12.46
CA PRO A 10 -6.54 -2.13 -11.04
C PRO A 10 -5.89 -3.28 -10.27
N VAL A 11 -6.21 -4.53 -10.59
CA VAL A 11 -5.58 -5.70 -9.95
C VAL A 11 -4.08 -5.73 -10.22
N SER A 12 -3.65 -5.66 -11.48
CA SER A 12 -2.23 -5.67 -11.82
C SER A 12 -1.49 -4.45 -11.25
N ALA A 13 -2.13 -3.29 -11.24
CA ALA A 13 -1.58 -2.07 -10.65
C ALA A 13 -1.36 -2.21 -9.13
N GLY A 14 -2.31 -2.79 -8.41
CA GLY A 14 -2.21 -3.04 -6.97
C GLY A 14 -1.11 -4.05 -6.62
N ILE A 15 -0.98 -5.12 -7.41
CA ILE A 15 0.10 -6.11 -7.25
C ILE A 15 1.47 -5.44 -7.51
N ALA A 16 1.64 -4.76 -8.64
CA ALA A 16 2.91 -4.15 -9.01
C ALA A 16 3.35 -3.07 -8.01
N ALA A 17 2.44 -2.17 -7.61
CA ALA A 17 2.75 -1.15 -6.61
C ALA A 17 3.02 -1.76 -5.23
N GLY A 18 2.26 -2.79 -4.82
CA GLY A 18 2.48 -3.50 -3.55
C GLY A 18 3.83 -4.21 -3.49
N ILE A 19 4.26 -4.84 -4.59
CA ILE A 19 5.59 -5.43 -4.71
C ILE A 19 6.67 -4.36 -4.59
N LEU A 20 6.52 -3.22 -5.28
CA LEU A 20 7.45 -2.10 -5.18
C LEU A 20 7.61 -1.62 -3.73
N LEU A 21 6.49 -1.42 -3.02
CA LEU A 21 6.48 -1.00 -1.62
C LEU A 21 7.18 -2.02 -0.71
N GLY A 22 6.83 -3.30 -0.85
CA GLY A 22 7.43 -4.38 -0.07
C GLY A 22 8.94 -4.47 -0.26
N LEU A 23 9.40 -4.45 -1.51
CA LEU A 23 10.84 -4.48 -1.82
C LEU A 23 11.55 -3.25 -1.27
N PHE A 24 10.97 -2.06 -1.43
CA PHE A 24 11.54 -0.82 -0.90
C PHE A 24 11.73 -0.90 0.61
N LEU A 25 10.67 -1.23 1.36
CA LEU A 25 10.76 -1.30 2.83
C LEU A 25 11.66 -2.45 3.29
N ARG A 26 11.70 -3.57 2.55
CA ARG A 26 12.62 -4.69 2.85
C ARG A 26 14.08 -4.25 2.75
N VAL A 27 14.44 -3.50 1.70
CA VAL A 27 15.79 -2.95 1.55
C VAL A 27 16.11 -1.98 2.68
N ILE A 28 15.17 -1.08 3.01
CA ILE A 28 15.37 -0.12 4.11
C ILE A 28 15.57 -0.83 5.44
N GLU A 29 14.74 -1.82 5.77
CA GLU A 29 14.89 -2.62 6.99
C GLU A 29 16.23 -3.36 7.00
N HIS A 30 16.64 -3.94 5.87
CA HIS A 30 17.92 -4.65 5.77
C HIS A 30 19.13 -3.75 6.05
N ILE A 31 19.14 -2.50 5.54
CA ILE A 31 20.29 -1.59 5.69
C ILE A 31 20.27 -0.79 7.00
N THR A 32 19.09 -0.48 7.54
CA THR A 32 18.93 0.36 8.73
C THR A 32 18.61 -0.40 10.00
N THR A 33 18.19 -1.67 9.88
CA THR A 33 17.61 -2.50 10.96
C THR A 33 16.30 -1.99 11.55
N LEU A 34 15.75 -0.89 11.03
CA LEU A 34 14.43 -0.38 11.40
C LEU A 34 13.36 -1.34 10.87
N LYS A 35 12.50 -1.83 11.76
CA LYS A 35 11.53 -2.91 11.49
C LYS A 35 10.32 -2.49 10.62
N VAL A 36 10.52 -1.66 9.60
CA VAL A 36 9.47 -1.08 8.75
C VAL A 36 8.86 -2.07 7.75
N TYR A 37 9.62 -3.05 7.27
CA TYR A 37 9.08 -4.14 6.46
C TYR A 37 8.33 -5.15 7.33
N THR A 38 8.87 -5.45 8.51
CA THR A 38 8.16 -6.24 9.52
C THR A 38 6.83 -5.58 9.89
N LEU A 39 6.78 -4.24 10.04
CA LEU A 39 5.53 -3.50 10.23
C LEU A 39 4.56 -3.63 9.03
N LEU A 40 5.08 -3.61 7.80
CA LEU A 40 4.25 -3.77 6.59
C LEU A 40 3.52 -5.13 6.58
N LEU A 41 4.23 -6.17 7.01
CA LEU A 41 3.76 -7.55 7.05
C LEU A 41 2.94 -7.88 8.30
N ASN A 42 3.07 -7.07 9.35
CA ASN A 42 2.50 -7.36 10.65
C ASN A 42 0.98 -7.56 10.58
N VAL A 43 0.50 -8.71 11.05
CA VAL A 43 -0.94 -9.03 11.15
C VAL A 43 -1.41 -9.18 12.61
N ASP A 44 -0.55 -8.84 13.57
CA ASP A 44 -0.81 -9.05 15.01
C ASP A 44 -2.02 -8.26 15.54
N TYR A 45 -2.48 -7.24 14.81
CA TYR A 45 -3.71 -6.52 15.13
C TYR A 45 -4.99 -7.33 14.85
N VAL A 46 -4.91 -8.45 14.14
CA VAL A 46 -6.01 -9.39 13.92
C VAL A 46 -5.89 -10.54 14.93
N PRO A 47 -6.79 -10.65 15.93
CA PRO A 47 -6.65 -11.63 17.01
C PRO A 47 -6.45 -13.08 16.54
N VAL A 48 -7.17 -13.49 15.49
CA VAL A 48 -7.08 -14.86 14.94
C VAL A 48 -5.73 -15.11 14.26
N LEU A 49 -5.15 -14.11 13.61
CA LEU A 49 -3.88 -14.26 12.89
C LEU A 49 -2.66 -14.11 13.80
N LYS A 50 -2.79 -13.33 14.88
CA LYS A 50 -1.73 -13.11 15.87
C LYS A 50 -1.18 -14.40 16.49
N GLU A 51 -2.04 -15.38 16.69
CA GLU A 51 -1.67 -16.68 17.28
C GLU A 51 -1.02 -17.63 16.26
N LEU A 52 -1.10 -17.31 14.96
CA LEU A 52 -0.55 -18.12 13.89
C LEU A 52 0.86 -17.65 13.54
N LYS A 53 1.83 -18.58 13.54
CA LYS A 53 3.16 -18.34 12.99
C LYS A 53 3.11 -18.41 11.47
N LEU A 54 2.71 -17.32 10.83
CA LEU A 54 2.64 -17.24 9.38
C LEU A 54 4.05 -17.11 8.77
N PRO A 55 4.35 -17.82 7.68
CA PRO A 55 5.55 -17.55 6.89
C PRO A 55 5.51 -16.14 6.28
N GLU A 56 6.67 -15.51 6.13
CA GLU A 56 6.82 -14.17 5.50
C GLU A 56 6.06 -14.07 4.17
N LEU A 57 6.15 -15.11 3.33
CA LEU A 57 5.47 -15.15 2.03
C LEU A 57 3.94 -15.02 2.16
N ILE A 58 3.36 -15.59 3.22
CA ILE A 58 1.92 -15.53 3.48
C ILE A 58 1.53 -14.16 4.03
N GLU A 59 2.28 -13.60 4.98
CA GLU A 59 2.06 -12.23 5.47
C GLU A 59 2.14 -11.22 4.30
N PHE A 60 3.11 -11.39 3.41
CA PHE A 60 3.26 -10.55 2.21
C PHE A 60 2.12 -10.74 1.21
N ALA A 61 1.66 -11.99 0.99
CA ALA A 61 0.50 -12.25 0.14
C ALA A 61 -0.77 -11.56 0.69
N LEU A 62 -0.98 -11.58 2.01
CA LEU A 62 -2.08 -10.86 2.66
C LEU A 62 -1.96 -9.35 2.43
N HIS A 63 -0.76 -8.79 2.53
CA HIS A 63 -0.51 -7.38 2.20
C HIS A 63 -0.88 -7.07 0.74
N LEU A 64 -0.49 -7.92 -0.22
CA LEU A 64 -0.85 -7.74 -1.63
C LEU A 64 -2.36 -7.78 -1.86
N VAL A 65 -3.11 -8.59 -1.12
CA VAL A 65 -4.59 -8.58 -1.17
C VAL A 65 -5.13 -7.23 -0.76
N ILE A 66 -4.65 -6.65 0.35
CA ILE A 66 -5.05 -5.31 0.80
C ILE A 66 -4.69 -4.25 -0.27
N SER A 67 -3.50 -4.33 -0.86
CA SER A 67 -3.08 -3.43 -1.95
C SER A 67 -4.00 -3.51 -3.17
N VAL A 68 -4.40 -4.71 -3.57
CA VAL A 68 -5.35 -4.92 -4.69
C VAL A 68 -6.72 -4.33 -4.37
N LEU A 69 -7.24 -4.55 -3.18
CA LEU A 69 -8.52 -3.99 -2.75
C LEU A 69 -8.48 -2.46 -2.76
N LEU A 70 -7.43 -1.86 -2.19
CA LEU A 70 -7.24 -0.41 -2.20
C LEU A 70 -7.16 0.13 -3.63
N SER A 71 -6.38 -0.50 -4.51
CA SER A 71 -6.27 -0.14 -5.92
C SER A 71 -7.62 -0.14 -6.65
N ILE A 72 -8.43 -1.18 -6.46
CA ILE A 72 -9.78 -1.27 -7.06
C ILE A 72 -10.65 -0.12 -6.56
N LEU A 73 -10.69 0.14 -5.25
CA LEU A 73 -11.49 1.22 -4.66
C LEU A 73 -11.09 2.60 -5.20
N LEU A 74 -9.78 2.88 -5.28
CA LEU A 74 -9.27 4.14 -5.83
C LEU A 74 -9.59 4.28 -7.32
N ALA A 75 -9.50 3.19 -8.11
CA ALA A 75 -9.87 3.19 -9.51
C ALA A 75 -11.36 3.50 -9.73
N ILE A 76 -12.24 2.88 -8.93
CA ILE A 76 -13.69 3.17 -8.94
C ILE A 76 -13.94 4.64 -8.62
N PHE A 77 -13.30 5.16 -7.57
CA PHE A 77 -13.43 6.56 -7.18
C PHE A 77 -12.97 7.51 -8.29
N LEU A 78 -11.77 7.31 -8.85
CA LEU A 78 -11.23 8.16 -9.91
C LEU A 78 -12.14 8.17 -11.15
N LYS A 79 -12.75 7.04 -11.50
CA LYS A 79 -13.72 6.95 -12.60
C LYS A 79 -14.90 7.90 -12.40
N SER A 80 -15.36 8.10 -11.17
CA SER A 80 -16.48 9.00 -10.86
C SER A 80 -16.16 10.50 -10.94
N LYS A 81 -14.88 10.90 -10.90
CA LYS A 81 -14.48 12.31 -10.72
C LYS A 81 -14.07 13.05 -11.99
N ASN A 82 -13.88 12.34 -13.11
CA ASN A 82 -13.42 12.89 -14.39
C ASN A 82 -12.24 13.89 -14.29
N TRP A 83 -11.33 13.67 -13.34
CA TRP A 83 -10.19 14.56 -13.10
C TRP A 83 -9.07 14.36 -14.12
N PRO A 84 -8.32 15.43 -14.45
CA PRO A 84 -7.12 15.30 -15.27
C PRO A 84 -6.09 14.41 -14.59
N ARG A 85 -5.18 13.83 -15.38
CA ARG A 85 -4.16 12.87 -14.93
C ARG A 85 -3.34 13.38 -13.76
N GLY A 86 -2.82 14.61 -13.83
CA GLY A 86 -2.02 15.21 -12.76
C GLY A 86 -2.76 15.27 -11.42
N ARG A 87 -4.01 15.75 -11.43
CA ARG A 87 -4.87 15.81 -10.23
C ARG A 87 -5.17 14.42 -9.68
N SER A 88 -5.45 13.45 -10.56
CA SER A 88 -5.71 12.07 -10.16
C SER A 88 -4.49 11.43 -9.49
N LEU A 89 -3.29 11.65 -10.05
CA LEU A 89 -2.04 11.14 -9.50
C LEU A 89 -1.76 11.75 -8.13
N SER A 90 -1.77 13.08 -8.01
CA SER A 90 -1.55 13.76 -6.72
C SER A 90 -2.54 13.30 -5.66
N TRP A 91 -3.81 13.12 -6.03
CA TRP A 91 -4.82 12.65 -5.08
C TRP A 91 -4.56 11.23 -4.60
N VAL A 92 -4.24 10.29 -5.51
CA VAL A 92 -3.89 8.91 -5.12
C VAL A 92 -2.67 8.89 -4.20
N SER A 93 -1.62 9.65 -4.55
CA SER A 93 -0.41 9.76 -3.71
C SER A 93 -0.72 10.26 -2.30
N LEU A 94 -1.54 11.30 -2.18
CA LEU A 94 -1.94 11.85 -0.88
C LEU A 94 -2.80 10.88 -0.07
N VAL A 95 -3.72 10.16 -0.71
CA VAL A 95 -4.54 9.15 -0.02
C VAL A 95 -3.67 8.02 0.49
N CYS A 96 -2.76 7.49 -0.32
CA CYS A 96 -1.85 6.43 0.12
C CYS A 96 -0.91 6.88 1.24
N LEU A 97 -0.41 8.12 1.18
CA LEU A 97 0.38 8.71 2.26
C LEU A 97 -0.43 8.84 3.55
N ALA A 98 -1.69 9.29 3.46
CA ALA A 98 -2.60 9.38 4.60
C ALA A 98 -2.91 8.00 5.19
N VAL A 99 -3.13 6.98 4.35
CA VAL A 99 -3.29 5.59 4.79
C VAL A 99 -2.04 5.12 5.52
N GLY A 100 -0.84 5.36 4.98
CA GLY A 100 0.42 5.05 5.67
C GLY A 100 0.50 5.70 7.05
N LEU A 101 0.20 7.00 7.13
CA LEU A 101 0.20 7.73 8.41
C LEU A 101 -0.78 7.14 9.42
N LEU A 102 -2.01 6.80 8.98
CA LEU A 102 -3.04 6.21 9.83
C LEU A 102 -2.70 4.79 10.29
N LEU A 103 -1.92 4.05 9.51
CA LEU A 103 -1.51 2.69 9.84
C LEU A 103 -0.29 2.64 10.76
N TYR A 104 0.60 3.64 10.75
CA TYR A 104 1.80 3.60 11.59
C TYR A 104 1.53 3.35 13.09
N PRO A 105 0.48 3.92 13.73
CA PRO A 105 0.12 3.63 15.11
C PRO A 105 -0.16 2.15 15.43
N THR A 106 -0.45 1.29 14.44
CA THR A 106 -0.61 -0.15 14.68
C THR A 106 0.67 -0.81 15.19
N THR A 107 1.80 -0.11 15.14
CA THR A 107 3.05 -0.55 15.75
C THR A 107 2.94 -0.78 17.26
N VAL A 108 2.00 -0.12 17.96
CA VAL A 108 1.74 -0.34 19.40
C VAL A 108 1.12 -1.73 19.67
N LEU A 109 0.53 -2.35 18.65
CA LEU A 109 -0.19 -3.61 18.78
C LEU A 109 0.71 -4.85 18.64
N SER A 110 2.00 -4.65 18.35
CA SER A 110 2.99 -5.72 18.19
C SER A 110 4.31 -5.36 18.89
N ASN A 111 5.00 -6.37 19.39
CA ASN A 111 6.39 -6.25 19.88
C ASN A 111 7.43 -6.49 18.77
N ARG A 112 6.99 -6.82 17.56
CA ARG A 112 7.85 -7.10 16.39
C ARG A 112 8.12 -5.84 15.57
N THR A 113 7.40 -4.77 15.80
CA THR A 113 7.42 -3.56 14.97
C THR A 113 8.22 -2.43 15.65
N PRO A 114 8.52 -1.32 14.95
CA PRO A 114 9.27 -0.20 15.52
C PRO A 114 8.57 0.45 16.72
N GLU A 115 9.27 1.24 17.51
CA GLU A 115 8.61 2.06 18.52
C GLU A 115 7.73 3.13 17.87
N LEU A 116 6.60 3.47 18.49
CA LEU A 116 5.69 4.52 17.99
C LEU A 116 6.39 5.89 17.85
N THR A 117 7.40 6.14 18.67
CA THR A 117 8.16 7.39 18.72
C THR A 117 9.39 7.38 17.81
N ASP A 118 9.66 6.29 17.08
CA ASP A 118 10.80 6.21 16.17
C ASP A 118 10.54 7.03 14.89
N LEU A 119 11.01 8.27 14.90
CA LEU A 119 10.85 9.20 13.79
C LEU A 119 11.50 8.70 12.50
N ASN A 120 12.62 7.97 12.57
CA ASN A 120 13.28 7.45 11.38
C ASN A 120 12.42 6.36 10.73
N ALA A 121 11.88 5.44 11.54
CA ALA A 121 10.96 4.42 11.07
C ALA A 121 9.70 5.05 10.45
N LEU A 122 9.11 6.08 11.08
CA LEU A 122 7.98 6.82 10.53
C LEU A 122 8.31 7.47 9.18
N LEU A 123 9.46 8.13 9.06
CA LEU A 123 9.86 8.81 7.82
C LEU A 123 10.04 7.82 6.67
N PHE A 124 10.74 6.71 6.88
CA PHE A 124 10.90 5.69 5.85
C PHE A 124 9.58 5.00 5.50
N TRP A 125 8.72 4.75 6.49
CA TRP A 125 7.39 4.21 6.30
C TRP A 125 6.54 5.12 5.40
N LEU A 126 6.49 6.43 5.70
CA LEU A 126 5.76 7.42 4.91
C LEU A 126 6.37 7.60 3.52
N ALA A 127 7.70 7.59 3.39
CA ALA A 127 8.37 7.64 2.10
C ALA A 127 8.00 6.44 1.22
N GLY A 128 7.94 5.24 1.79
CA GLY A 128 7.45 4.04 1.11
C GLY A 128 6.00 4.21 0.64
N HIS A 129 5.11 4.68 1.50
CA HIS A 129 3.70 4.87 1.15
C HIS A 129 3.47 5.97 0.09
N LEU A 130 4.31 7.02 0.10
CA LEU A 130 4.31 8.02 -0.96
C LEU A 130 4.77 7.41 -2.29
N LEU A 131 5.87 6.64 -2.28
CA LEU A 131 6.37 5.91 -3.47
C LEU A 131 5.29 4.97 -4.03
N TYR A 132 4.65 4.20 -3.16
CA TYR A 132 3.50 3.34 -3.50
C TYR A 132 2.37 4.14 -4.16
N GLY A 133 1.96 5.25 -3.56
CA GLY A 133 0.89 6.09 -4.08
C GLY A 133 1.22 6.69 -5.45
N ILE A 134 2.46 7.14 -5.66
CA ILE A 134 2.93 7.64 -6.97
C ILE A 134 2.88 6.53 -8.01
N ALA A 135 3.43 5.35 -7.72
CA ALA A 135 3.47 4.22 -8.63
C ALA A 135 2.04 3.74 -8.99
N LEU A 136 1.19 3.56 -7.99
CA LEU A 136 -0.20 3.16 -8.18
C LEU A 136 -0.98 4.21 -8.99
N GLY A 137 -0.85 5.49 -8.63
CA GLY A 137 -1.51 6.59 -9.34
C GLY A 137 -1.10 6.66 -10.80
N TRP A 138 0.18 6.41 -11.11
CA TRP A 138 0.67 6.37 -12.48
C TRP A 138 0.08 5.21 -13.29
N LEU A 139 0.03 4.00 -12.70
CA LEU A 139 -0.55 2.81 -13.34
C LEU A 139 -2.08 2.93 -13.55
N LEU A 140 -2.79 3.48 -12.56
CA LEU A 140 -4.24 3.68 -12.62
C LEU A 140 -4.64 4.79 -13.60
N THR A 141 -3.81 5.81 -13.80
CA THR A 141 -4.11 6.92 -14.72
C THR A 141 -3.62 6.66 -16.14
N GLY A 142 -2.50 5.96 -16.32
CA GLY A 142 -2.02 5.56 -17.65
C GLY A 142 -2.97 4.59 -18.38
N SER A 143 -3.65 3.72 -17.63
CA SER A 143 -4.67 2.82 -18.20
C SER A 143 -5.95 3.53 -18.65
N ARG A 144 -6.25 4.72 -18.13
CA ARG A 144 -7.42 5.52 -18.55
C ARG A 144 -7.21 6.15 -19.93
N GLU A 145 -6.00 6.62 -20.22
CA GLU A 145 -5.67 7.20 -21.53
C GLU A 145 -5.67 6.16 -22.65
N ALA A 146 -5.26 4.92 -22.38
CA ALA A 146 -5.26 3.85 -23.38
C ALA A 146 -6.67 3.32 -23.75
N SER A 147 -7.72 3.75 -23.05
CA SER A 147 -9.11 3.30 -23.25
C SER A 147 -10.08 4.41 -23.63
N ALA A 148 -9.60 5.65 -23.76
CA ALA A 148 -10.31 6.81 -24.26
C ALA A 148 -10.05 7.01 -25.75
#